data_AF-A0AAU0TJK0-F1
#
_entry.id   AF-A0AAU0TJK0-F1
#
_cell.length_a   1.000
_cell.length_b   1.000
_cell.length_c   1.000
_cell.angle_alpha   90.00
_cell.angle_beta   90.00
_cell.angle_gamma   90.00
#
_symmetry.space_group_name_H-M   'P 1'
#
loop_
_entity.id
_entity.type
_entity.pdbx_description
1 polymer ?
#
loop_
_entity_poly.entity_id
_entity_poly.type
_entity_poly.pdbx_seq_one_letter_code
_entity_poly.pdbx_strand_id
1 'polypeptide(L)'
;MRLINTFQLCAWERQQAYSSEEAVEHVRQALHDHPPIAGLDELRAGLLIDIDSEVLDQVERGEWCLIKPEADYGDWVMPVRTFDQKIMLLMKNPPVQPSRSPRIFRLVDSVTGEPLERQRYIATLDGQAVQRSTDGEGIAHLFTPDEVRQISMEVIGASASMDV
;
A
#
# COMPACT_ATOMS: atom_id res chain seq x y z
N MET A 1 -18.43 9.42 3.58
CA MET A 1 -19.30 8.91 4.66
C MET A 1 -20.06 7.72 4.12
N ARG A 2 -20.38 6.76 4.98
CA ARG A 2 -21.00 5.49 4.59
C ARG A 2 -22.11 5.13 5.57
N LEU A 3 -23.28 4.74 5.08
CA LEU A 3 -24.35 4.15 5.88
C LEU A 3 -24.16 2.63 5.94
N ILE A 4 -24.22 2.06 7.14
CA ILE A 4 -24.11 0.61 7.35
C ILE A 4 -25.24 0.17 8.26
N ASN A 5 -25.86 -0.96 7.92
CA ASN A 5 -26.81 -1.60 8.80
C ASN A 5 -26.13 -2.09 10.09
N THR A 6 -26.77 -1.89 11.23
CA THR A 6 -26.21 -2.18 12.55
C THR A 6 -25.83 -3.65 12.77
N PHE A 7 -26.46 -4.59 12.06
CA PHE A 7 -26.10 -6.01 12.09
C PHE A 7 -24.76 -6.32 11.39
N GLN A 8 -24.32 -5.46 10.47
CA GLN A 8 -23.07 -5.63 9.71
C GLN A 8 -21.90 -4.84 10.30
N LEU A 9 -22.16 -4.01 11.31
CA LEU A 9 -21.15 -3.18 11.96
C LEU A 9 -20.11 -4.01 12.73
N CYS A 10 -18.84 -3.81 12.40
CA CYS A 10 -17.75 -4.34 13.21
C CYS A 10 -17.48 -3.45 14.44
N ALA A 11 -16.70 -3.97 15.41
CA ALA A 11 -16.41 -3.25 16.66
C ALA A 11 -15.66 -1.93 16.45
N TRP A 12 -14.79 -1.86 15.44
CA TRP A 12 -14.05 -0.64 15.07
C TRP A 12 -14.98 0.43 14.48
N GLU A 13 -15.81 0.06 13.50
CA GLU A 13 -16.75 0.99 12.87
C GLU A 13 -17.74 1.58 13.88
N ARG A 14 -18.15 0.82 14.90
CA ARG A 14 -18.98 1.35 16.00
C ARG A 14 -18.33 2.50 16.75
N GLN A 15 -17.00 2.50 16.91
CA GLN A 15 -16.28 3.60 17.57
C GLN A 15 -16.18 4.84 16.68
N GLN A 16 -16.32 4.67 15.37
CA GLN A 16 -16.25 5.72 14.36
C GLN A 16 -17.65 6.12 13.84
N ALA A 17 -18.72 5.62 14.46
CA ALA A 17 -20.07 6.03 14.12
C ALA A 17 -20.33 7.46 14.62
N TYR A 18 -21.06 8.25 13.84
CA TYR A 18 -21.68 9.47 14.35
C TYR A 18 -22.72 9.12 15.42
N SER A 19 -22.98 10.04 16.36
CA SER A 19 -24.15 9.90 17.23
C SER A 19 -25.44 9.92 16.41
N SER A 20 -26.54 9.36 16.93
CA SER A 20 -27.83 9.33 16.20
C SER A 20 -28.28 10.73 15.76
N GLU A 21 -28.14 11.72 16.65
CA GLU A 21 -28.49 13.13 16.36
C GLU A 21 -27.64 13.74 15.24
N GLU A 22 -26.31 13.57 15.30
CA GLU A 22 -25.39 14.03 14.24
C GLU A 22 -25.64 13.29 12.92
N ALA A 23 -25.90 11.99 12.98
CA ALA A 23 -26.14 11.16 11.80
C ALA A 23 -27.42 11.58 11.08
N VAL A 24 -28.51 11.84 11.80
CA VAL A 24 -29.78 12.33 11.23
C VAL A 24 -29.56 13.68 10.53
N GLU A 25 -28.81 14.60 11.15
CA GLU A 25 -28.56 15.90 10.54
C GLU A 25 -27.70 15.79 9.28
N HIS A 26 -26.63 14.99 9.31
CA HIS A 26 -25.79 14.73 8.14
C HIS A 26 -26.55 14.07 6.99
N VAL A 27 -27.41 13.09 7.29
CA VAL A 27 -28.23 12.41 6.27
C VAL A 27 -29.31 13.35 5.73
N ARG A 28 -29.97 14.15 6.59
CA ARG A 28 -30.94 15.16 6.15
C ARG A 28 -30.32 16.15 5.19
N GLN A 29 -29.14 16.69 5.52
CA GLN A 29 -28.42 17.59 4.64
C GLN A 29 -28.06 16.90 3.32
N ALA A 30 -27.63 15.64 3.37
CA ALA A 30 -27.24 14.89 2.18
C ALA A 30 -28.42 14.55 1.25
N LEU A 31 -29.61 14.35 1.80
CA LEU A 31 -30.84 14.16 1.03
C LEU A 31 -31.24 15.45 0.31
N HIS A 32 -30.96 16.62 0.90
CA HIS A 32 -31.24 17.92 0.30
C HIS A 32 -30.22 18.35 -0.76
N ASP A 33 -28.94 18.26 -0.44
CA ASP A 33 -27.84 18.75 -1.29
C ASP A 33 -27.35 17.73 -2.32
N HIS A 34 -27.84 16.49 -2.25
CA HIS A 34 -27.39 15.32 -3.03
C HIS A 34 -25.87 14.98 -2.98
N PRO A 35 -25.09 15.21 -1.91
CA PRO A 35 -23.77 14.61 -1.80
C PRO A 35 -23.87 13.07 -1.74
N PRO A 36 -22.92 12.35 -2.36
CA PRO A 36 -22.94 10.90 -2.37
C PRO A 36 -22.68 10.34 -0.97
N ILE A 37 -23.65 9.59 -0.42
CA ILE A 37 -23.47 8.72 0.74
C ILE A 37 -23.48 7.27 0.26
N ALA A 38 -22.37 6.57 0.46
CA ALA A 38 -22.30 5.15 0.15
C ALA A 38 -23.27 4.37 1.07
N GLY A 39 -23.98 3.39 0.53
CA GLY A 39 -24.98 2.59 1.27
C GLY A 39 -26.37 3.23 1.38
N LEU A 40 -26.58 4.45 0.88
CA LEU A 40 -27.92 5.07 0.87
C LEU A 40 -28.90 4.30 -0.03
N ASP A 41 -28.45 3.83 -1.19
CA ASP A 41 -29.28 3.03 -2.09
C ASP A 41 -29.67 1.68 -1.49
N GLU A 42 -28.76 1.08 -0.72
CA GLU A 42 -29.01 -0.19 -0.01
C GLU A 42 -30.03 -0.01 1.11
N LEU A 43 -29.95 1.12 1.84
CA LEU A 43 -30.96 1.49 2.83
C LEU A 43 -32.32 1.67 2.15
N ARG A 44 -32.39 2.47 1.08
CA ARG A 44 -33.64 2.73 0.34
C ARG A 44 -34.27 1.46 -0.21
N ALA A 45 -33.47 0.53 -0.73
CA ALA A 45 -33.95 -0.75 -1.24
C ALA A 45 -34.63 -1.62 -0.17
N GLY A 46 -34.31 -1.43 1.12
CA GLY A 46 -34.93 -2.13 2.24
C GLY A 46 -36.22 -1.48 2.77
N LEU A 47 -36.59 -0.29 2.28
CA LEU A 47 -37.76 0.44 2.77
C LEU A 47 -39.05 -0.07 2.12
N LEU A 48 -40.13 -0.10 2.90
CA LEU A 48 -41.48 -0.35 2.37
C LEU A 48 -41.96 0.80 1.47
N ILE A 49 -41.53 2.02 1.78
CA ILE A 49 -41.83 3.23 1.03
C ILE A 49 -40.53 4.03 0.93
N ASP A 50 -40.09 4.28 -0.30
CA ASP A 50 -38.87 5.04 -0.57
C ASP A 50 -39.12 6.55 -0.43
N ILE A 51 -39.15 7.02 0.82
CA ILE A 51 -39.28 8.45 1.18
C ILE A 51 -38.23 8.85 2.19
N ASP A 52 -37.80 10.12 2.12
CA ASP A 52 -36.72 10.66 2.95
C ASP A 52 -37.00 10.58 4.45
N SER A 53 -38.26 10.72 4.88
CA SER A 53 -38.62 10.56 6.30
C SER A 53 -38.36 9.14 6.79
N GLU A 54 -38.65 8.13 5.97
CA GLU A 54 -38.41 6.74 6.35
C GLU A 54 -36.90 6.43 6.41
N VAL A 55 -36.11 7.06 5.53
CA VAL A 55 -34.63 7.01 5.61
C VAL A 55 -34.14 7.59 6.94
N LEU A 56 -34.63 8.77 7.32
CA LEU A 56 -34.23 9.42 8.57
C LEU A 56 -34.67 8.61 9.81
N ASP A 57 -35.87 8.02 9.78
CA ASP A 57 -36.38 7.14 10.84
C ASP A 57 -35.46 5.92 11.07
N GLN A 58 -34.94 5.30 10.00
CA GLN A 58 -34.01 4.18 10.12
C GLN A 58 -32.69 4.57 10.81
N VAL A 59 -32.22 5.79 10.53
CA VAL A 59 -31.00 6.34 11.15
C VAL A 59 -31.26 6.75 12.59
N GLU A 60 -32.39 7.40 12.88
CA GLU A 60 -32.77 7.84 14.22
C GLU A 60 -32.93 6.66 15.19
N ARG A 61 -33.57 5.57 14.73
CA ARG A 61 -33.71 4.31 15.49
C ARG A 61 -32.39 3.57 15.69
N GLY A 62 -31.33 3.96 14.97
CA GLY A 62 -30.03 3.30 15.02
C GLY A 62 -29.99 1.95 14.31
N GLU A 63 -30.95 1.65 13.43
CA GLU A 63 -30.91 0.47 12.56
C GLU A 63 -29.86 0.62 11.46
N TRP A 64 -29.61 1.87 11.07
CA TRP A 64 -28.54 2.27 10.15
C TRP A 64 -27.66 3.33 10.81
N CYS A 65 -26.36 3.05 10.86
CA CYS A 65 -25.38 3.96 11.44
C CYS A 65 -24.61 4.67 10.33
N LEU A 66 -24.47 6.00 10.45
CA LEU A 66 -23.59 6.77 9.61
C LEU A 66 -22.17 6.70 10.14
N ILE A 67 -21.25 6.23 9.29
CA ILE A 67 -19.86 6.01 9.62
C ILE A 67 -19.00 7.13 9.05
N LYS A 68 -18.15 7.65 9.93
CA LYS A 68 -17.14 8.65 9.62
C LYS A 68 -16.15 8.11 8.57
N PRO A 69 -15.66 8.94 7.63
CA PRO A 69 -14.61 8.54 6.69
C PRO A 69 -13.39 7.93 7.39
N GLU A 70 -13.14 8.33 8.63
CA GLU A 70 -12.07 7.85 9.48
C GLU A 70 -12.09 6.34 9.73
N ALA A 71 -13.25 5.69 9.61
CA ALA A 71 -13.35 4.25 9.77
C ALA A 71 -12.61 3.48 8.67
N ASP A 72 -12.47 4.06 7.48
CA ASP A 72 -11.83 3.41 6.33
C ASP A 72 -10.29 3.48 6.39
N TYR A 73 -9.72 4.26 7.32
CA TYR A 73 -8.26 4.28 7.56
C TYR A 73 -7.74 3.01 8.26
N GLY A 74 -8.64 2.11 8.69
CA GLY A 74 -8.33 0.89 9.42
C GLY A 74 -7.86 1.14 10.85
N ASP A 75 -7.71 0.07 11.63
CA ASP A 75 -7.06 0.08 12.96
C ASP A 75 -5.55 0.25 12.83
N TRP A 76 -5.12 1.23 12.03
CA TRP A 76 -3.76 1.73 12.13
C TRP A 76 -3.70 2.42 13.48
N VAL A 77 -3.28 1.68 14.51
CA VAL A 77 -2.84 2.25 15.78
C VAL A 77 -1.75 3.22 15.38
N MET A 78 -2.13 4.47 15.15
CA MET A 78 -1.20 5.56 14.96
C MET A 78 -0.46 5.58 16.28
N PRO A 79 0.82 5.15 16.33
CA PRO A 79 1.54 5.21 17.57
C PRO A 79 1.40 6.66 18.03
N VAL A 80 0.96 6.82 19.29
CA VAL A 80 0.87 8.13 19.93
C VAL A 80 2.09 8.91 19.47
N ARG A 81 1.87 10.12 18.93
CA ARG A 81 2.93 10.98 18.39
C ARG A 81 3.87 11.46 19.51
N THR A 82 4.41 10.57 20.33
CA THR A 82 5.73 10.72 20.89
C THR A 82 6.71 10.57 19.74
N PHE A 83 6.78 11.60 18.89
CA PHE A 83 7.93 11.80 18.03
C PHE A 83 9.12 11.94 18.97
N ASP A 84 9.83 10.84 19.18
CA ASP A 84 11.03 10.80 20.00
C ASP A 84 11.96 11.92 19.51
N GLN A 85 12.50 12.70 20.45
CA GLN A 85 13.47 13.75 20.14
C GLN A 85 14.64 13.20 19.31
N LYS A 86 14.98 11.92 19.49
CA LYS A 86 15.97 11.22 18.66
C LYS A 86 15.55 11.10 17.20
N ILE A 87 14.28 10.80 16.92
CA ILE A 87 13.76 10.73 15.54
C ILE A 87 13.74 12.13 14.93
N MET A 88 13.30 13.15 15.67
CA MET A 88 13.35 14.54 15.20
C MET A 88 14.79 15.00 14.91
N LEU A 89 15.75 14.61 15.74
CA LEU A 89 17.16 14.90 15.55
C LEU A 89 17.71 14.21 14.30
N LEU A 90 17.32 12.96 14.05
CA LEU A 90 17.69 12.19 12.86
C LEU A 90 17.10 12.79 11.58
N MET A 91 15.86 13.26 11.61
CA MET A 91 15.24 13.94 10.45
C MET A 91 15.95 15.25 10.12
N LYS A 92 16.39 16.00 11.14
CA LYS A 92 17.14 17.25 10.97
C LYS A 92 18.60 17.02 10.57
N ASN A 93 19.17 15.88 10.96
CA ASN A 93 20.55 15.50 10.69
C ASN A 93 20.58 14.06 10.17
N PRO A 94 20.13 13.83 8.92
CA PRO A 94 20.15 12.49 8.38
C PRO A 94 21.60 11.98 8.35
N PRO A 95 21.84 10.71 8.70
CA PRO A 95 23.17 10.14 8.60
C PRO A 95 23.64 10.21 7.14
N VAL A 96 24.92 10.50 6.96
CA VAL A 96 25.56 10.53 5.64
C VAL A 96 25.28 9.22 4.93
N GLN A 97 24.51 9.29 3.85
CA GLN A 97 24.25 8.12 3.02
C GLN A 97 25.52 7.81 2.24
N PRO A 98 25.97 6.55 2.18
CA PRO A 98 27.08 6.19 1.33
C PRO A 98 26.71 6.51 -0.12
N SER A 99 27.47 7.42 -0.74
CA SER A 99 27.37 7.68 -2.18
C SER A 99 27.93 6.46 -2.92
N ARG A 100 27.04 5.57 -3.36
CA ARG A 100 27.40 4.48 -4.27
C ARG A 100 26.74 4.77 -5.60
N SER A 101 27.54 4.95 -6.64
CA SER A 101 27.03 5.08 -7.99
C SER A 101 26.61 3.69 -8.48
N PRO A 102 25.31 3.46 -8.78
CA PRO A 102 24.89 2.18 -9.31
C PRO A 102 25.41 2.03 -10.74
N ARG A 103 26.08 0.91 -11.00
CA ARG A 103 26.32 0.41 -12.36
C ARG A 103 25.33 -0.70 -12.65
N ILE A 104 24.57 -0.51 -13.71
CA ILE A 104 23.43 -1.34 -14.07
C ILE A 104 23.75 -2.05 -15.38
N PHE A 105 23.62 -3.37 -15.39
CA PHE A 105 23.80 -4.19 -16.57
C PHE A 105 22.54 -5.02 -16.80
N ARG A 106 22.07 -5.14 -18.04
CA ARG A 106 20.99 -6.05 -18.39
C ARG A 106 21.57 -7.31 -19.02
N LEU A 107 21.26 -8.46 -18.43
CA LEU A 107 21.62 -9.76 -18.99
C LEU A 107 20.44 -10.24 -19.83
N VAL A 108 20.75 -10.60 -21.07
CA VAL A 108 19.79 -11.11 -22.04
C VAL A 108 20.31 -12.41 -22.63
N ASP A 109 19.40 -13.29 -23.01
CA ASP A 109 19.73 -14.47 -23.79
C ASP A 109 20.24 -14.03 -25.17
N SER A 110 21.40 -14.52 -25.60
CA SER A 110 22.03 -14.09 -26.85
C SER A 110 21.30 -14.54 -28.10
N VAL A 111 20.43 -15.56 -27.99
CA VAL A 111 19.67 -16.14 -29.10
C VAL A 111 18.30 -15.49 -29.20
N THR A 112 17.59 -15.35 -28.08
CA THR A 112 16.21 -14.83 -28.07
C THR A 112 16.12 -13.34 -27.80
N GLY A 113 17.14 -12.76 -27.15
CA GLY A 113 17.13 -11.37 -26.68
C GLY A 113 16.30 -11.15 -25.41
N GLU A 114 15.69 -12.21 -24.87
CA GLU A 114 14.85 -12.13 -23.67
C GLU A 114 15.68 -11.88 -22.40
N PRO A 115 15.16 -11.15 -21.41
CA PRO A 115 15.85 -10.93 -20.14
C PRO A 115 16.12 -12.24 -19.39
N LEU A 116 17.33 -12.38 -18.87
CA LEU A 116 17.70 -13.51 -18.02
C LEU A 116 17.33 -13.20 -16.56
N GLU A 117 16.09 -13.47 -16.20
CA GLU A 117 15.58 -13.28 -14.83
C GLU A 117 16.22 -14.24 -13.83
N ARG A 118 16.52 -13.77 -12.61
CA ARG A 118 17.06 -14.58 -11.50
C ARG A 118 18.33 -15.36 -11.85
N GLN A 119 19.02 -14.97 -12.91
CA GLN A 119 20.22 -15.61 -13.42
C GLN A 119 21.38 -15.34 -12.46
N ARG A 120 22.04 -16.40 -12.01
CA ARG A 120 23.22 -16.30 -11.15
C ARG A 120 24.42 -15.82 -11.94
N TYR A 121 25.18 -14.92 -11.33
CA TYR A 121 26.42 -14.40 -11.89
C TYR A 121 27.44 -14.11 -10.79
N ILE A 122 28.71 -14.06 -11.17
CA ILE A 122 29.83 -13.59 -10.34
C ILE A 122 30.25 -12.23 -10.87
N ALA A 123 30.23 -11.20 -10.04
CA ALA A 123 30.82 -9.91 -10.35
C ALA A 123 32.15 -9.77 -9.61
N THR A 124 33.20 -9.44 -10.35
CA THR A 124 34.52 -9.13 -9.79
C THR A 124 34.76 -7.63 -9.89
N LEU A 125 34.93 -6.99 -8.73
CA LEU A 125 35.17 -5.55 -8.59
C LEU A 125 36.57 -5.37 -8.03
N ASP A 126 37.49 -4.82 -8.84
CA ASP A 126 38.91 -4.63 -8.48
C ASP A 126 39.53 -5.88 -7.80
N GLY A 127 39.23 -7.07 -8.34
CA GLY A 127 39.74 -8.36 -7.85
C GLY A 127 38.92 -9.02 -6.73
N GLN A 128 37.89 -8.35 -6.19
CA GLN A 128 36.97 -8.94 -5.22
C GLN A 128 35.74 -9.52 -5.91
N ALA A 129 35.57 -10.85 -5.84
CA ALA A 129 34.44 -11.55 -6.42
C ALA A 129 33.24 -11.61 -5.46
N VAL A 130 32.05 -11.32 -5.97
CA VAL A 130 30.77 -11.48 -5.27
C VAL A 130 29.77 -12.20 -6.16
N GLN A 131 29.12 -13.24 -5.63
CA GLN A 131 28.05 -13.95 -6.32
C GLN A 131 26.71 -13.27 -6.07
N ARG A 132 25.92 -13.07 -7.14
CA ARG A 132 24.62 -12.40 -7.11
C ARG A 132 23.65 -13.04 -8.10
N SER A 133 22.45 -12.47 -8.21
CA SER A 133 21.44 -12.86 -9.19
C SER A 133 20.76 -11.61 -9.75
N THR A 134 20.35 -11.67 -11.01
CA THR A 134 19.56 -10.62 -11.66
C THR A 134 18.15 -10.55 -11.06
N ASP A 135 17.49 -9.41 -11.22
CA ASP A 135 16.08 -9.26 -10.85
C ASP A 135 15.13 -9.84 -11.92
N GLY A 136 13.83 -9.54 -11.80
CA GLY A 136 12.79 -9.98 -12.74
C GLY A 136 12.82 -9.28 -14.11
N GLU A 137 13.73 -8.33 -14.34
CA GLU A 137 13.92 -7.67 -15.64
C GLU A 137 15.28 -8.02 -16.25
N GLY A 138 15.95 -9.02 -15.69
CA GLY A 138 17.30 -9.44 -16.05
C GLY A 138 18.38 -8.42 -15.65
N ILE A 139 18.11 -7.55 -14.67
CA ILE A 139 19.03 -6.48 -14.29
C ILE A 139 19.98 -6.91 -13.17
N ALA A 140 21.26 -6.73 -13.40
CA ALA A 140 22.33 -6.86 -12.41
C ALA A 140 22.65 -5.48 -11.80
N HIS A 141 22.37 -5.34 -10.50
CA HIS A 141 22.64 -4.12 -9.74
C HIS A 141 23.99 -4.22 -9.04
N LEU A 142 24.96 -3.39 -9.46
CA LEU A 142 26.28 -3.30 -8.84
C LEU A 142 26.48 -1.91 -8.22
N PHE A 143 26.55 -1.88 -6.89
CA PHE A 143 26.82 -0.65 -6.15
C PHE A 143 28.32 -0.56 -5.87
N THR A 144 29.01 0.29 -6.62
CA THR A 144 30.46 0.47 -6.52
C THR A 144 30.81 1.84 -5.94
N PRO A 145 31.91 1.96 -5.17
CA PRO A 145 32.59 3.25 -5.00
C PRO A 145 32.95 3.86 -6.36
N ASP A 146 33.08 5.19 -6.42
CA ASP A 146 33.41 5.89 -7.66
C ASP A 146 34.83 5.54 -8.16
N GLU A 147 35.72 5.08 -7.26
CA GLU A 147 37.10 4.73 -7.60
C GLU A 147 37.25 3.37 -8.29
N VAL A 148 36.19 2.57 -8.42
CA VAL A 148 36.27 1.23 -9.04
C VAL A 148 36.60 1.34 -10.53
N ARG A 149 37.73 0.75 -10.93
CA ARG A 149 38.25 0.83 -12.30
C ARG A 149 37.94 -0.40 -13.11
N GLN A 150 37.98 -1.59 -12.50
CA GLN A 150 37.81 -2.85 -13.21
C GLN A 150 36.57 -3.60 -12.73
N ILE A 151 35.72 -3.97 -13.69
CA ILE A 151 34.52 -4.77 -13.48
C ILE A 151 34.55 -5.91 -14.49
N SER A 152 34.44 -7.14 -14.01
CA SER A 152 34.15 -8.30 -14.86
C SER A 152 32.94 -9.04 -14.32
N MET A 153 32.20 -9.67 -15.23
CA MET A 153 31.01 -10.45 -14.89
C MET A 153 31.06 -11.80 -15.59
N GLU A 154 30.80 -12.86 -14.84
CA GLU A 154 30.72 -14.22 -15.33
C GLU A 154 29.35 -14.80 -15.02
N VAL A 155 28.62 -15.22 -16.05
CA VAL A 155 27.30 -15.84 -15.88
C VAL A 155 27.49 -17.31 -15.54
N ILE A 156 26.85 -17.76 -14.46
CA ILE A 156 26.89 -19.17 -14.06
C ILE A 156 25.80 -19.91 -14.85
N GLY A 157 26.19 -20.63 -15.89
CA GLY A 157 25.26 -21.45 -16.67
C GLY A 157 24.55 -22.47 -15.78
N ALA A 158 23.25 -22.63 -15.97
CA ALA A 158 22.54 -23.78 -15.41
C ALA A 158 23.14 -25.04 -16.04
N SER A 159 23.70 -25.93 -15.22
CA SER A 159 24.00 -27.29 -15.66
C SER A 159 22.69 -27.91 -16.11
N ALA A 160 22.54 -28.11 -17.43
CA ALA A 160 21.45 -28.89 -17.98
C ALA A 160 21.58 -30.31 -17.41
N SER A 161 20.70 -30.67 -16.48
CA SER A 161 20.40 -32.07 -16.24
C SER A 161 19.69 -32.57 -17.51
N MET A 162 20.47 -33.16 -18.41
CA MET A 162 19.92 -34.10 -19.38
C MET A 162 19.45 -35.31 -18.58
N ASP A 163 18.17 -35.34 -18.23
CA ASP A 163 17.49 -36.58 -17.90
C ASP A 163 17.30 -37.34 -19.23
N VAL A 164 18.00 -38.47 -19.36
CA VAL A 164 17.75 -39.51 -20.37
C VAL A 164 16.91 -40.59 -19.71
#